data_AF-A0A6A5UUX9-F1
#
_entry.id   AF-A0A6A5UUX9-F1
#
_cell.length_a   1.000
_cell.length_b   1.000
_cell.length_c   1.000
_cell.angle_alpha   90.00
_cell.angle_beta   90.00
_cell.angle_gamma   90.00
#
_symmetry.space_group_name_H-M   'P 1'
#
loop_
_entity.id
_entity.type
_entity.pdbx_description
1 polymer ?
#
loop_
_entity_poly.entity_id
_entity_poly.type
_entity_poly.pdbx_seq_one_letter_code
_entity_poly.pdbx_strand_id
1 'polypeptide(L)'
;GDQPLKTTKDNLQEHRRNVPQDKIPATIKDALQVAHDLGFRYFWVDSLCLIQNLEANELHTLIAEIPEIYRHAELTIAAYSSHSATQGFLHQR
;
A
#
# COMPACT_ATOMS: atom_id res chain seq x y z
N GLY A 1 0.15 9.94 6.99
CA GLY A 1 1.55 10.36 7.23
C GLY A 1 2.35 10.11 5.97
N ASP A 2 3.54 10.70 5.83
CA ASP A 2 4.41 10.40 4.68
C ASP A 2 4.80 8.91 4.71
N GLN A 3 4.65 8.24 3.57
CA GLN A 3 4.98 6.84 3.42
C GLN A 3 6.44 6.72 3.00
N PRO A 4 7.28 5.96 3.71
CA PRO A 4 8.71 5.89 3.41
C PRO A 4 9.00 5.14 2.10
N LEU A 5 8.04 4.35 1.60
CA LEU A 5 8.13 3.66 0.31
C LEU A 5 6.91 4.02 -0.56
N LYS A 6 7.21 4.62 -1.71
CA LYS A 6 6.21 5.08 -2.68
C LYS A 6 6.63 4.83 -4.13
N THR A 7 5.66 4.50 -4.97
CA THR A 7 5.83 4.39 -6.42
C THR A 7 5.70 5.76 -7.08
N THR A 8 6.67 6.11 -7.90
CA THR A 8 6.70 7.30 -8.75
C THR A 8 6.88 6.88 -10.20
N LYS A 9 6.73 7.81 -11.15
CA LYS A 9 7.03 7.53 -12.57
C LYS A 9 8.47 7.01 -12.76
N ASP A 10 9.41 7.48 -11.95
CA ASP A 10 10.84 7.16 -12.06
C ASP A 10 11.17 5.73 -11.61
N ASN A 11 10.51 5.24 -10.56
CA ASN A 11 10.79 3.91 -9.99
C ASN A 11 9.72 2.85 -10.35
N LEU A 12 8.71 3.19 -11.16
CA LEU A 12 7.62 2.29 -11.55
C LEU A 12 8.14 0.99 -12.18
N GLN A 13 9.13 1.08 -13.08
CA GLN A 13 9.68 -0.10 -13.74
C GLN A 13 10.45 -1.00 -12.78
N GLU A 14 11.10 -0.42 -11.78
CA GLU A 14 11.80 -1.16 -10.73
C GLU A 14 10.79 -1.86 -9.82
N HIS A 15 9.80 -1.12 -9.30
CA HIS A 15 8.75 -1.67 -8.44
C HIS A 15 7.91 -2.77 -9.12
N ARG A 16 7.72 -2.71 -10.45
CA ARG A 16 7.09 -3.79 -11.22
C ARG A 16 7.88 -5.10 -11.22
N ARG A 17 9.20 -5.02 -11.11
CA ARG A 17 10.08 -6.20 -11.07
C ARG A 17 10.24 -6.70 -9.64
N ASN A 18 10.54 -5.79 -8.72
CA ASN A 18 10.74 -6.10 -7.32
C ASN A 18 10.52 -4.84 -6.47
N VAL A 19 9.67 -4.95 -5.45
CA VAL A 19 9.55 -3.91 -4.43
C VAL A 19 10.59 -4.21 -3.34
N PRO A 20 11.46 -3.24 -3.00
CA PRO A 20 12.53 -3.43 -2.02
C PRO A 20 11.95 -3.76 -0.63
N GLN A 21 12.06 -5.03 -0.24
CA GLN A 21 11.46 -5.61 0.96
C GLN A 21 11.98 -4.96 2.27
N ASP A 22 13.23 -4.54 2.25
CA ASP A 22 13.90 -3.81 3.33
C ASP A 22 13.26 -2.45 3.60
N LYS A 23 12.68 -1.81 2.57
CA LYS A 23 12.03 -0.51 2.67
C LYS A 23 10.53 -0.58 2.96
N ILE A 24 9.94 -1.78 2.92
CA ILE A 24 8.50 -1.93 3.21
C ILE A 24 8.25 -1.59 4.69
N PRO A 25 7.36 -0.62 5.00
CA PRO A 25 6.99 -0.27 6.37
C PRO A 25 6.43 -1.46 7.15
N ALA A 26 6.64 -1.46 8.46
CA ALA A 26 6.18 -2.54 9.33
C ALA A 26 4.66 -2.77 9.26
N THR A 27 3.85 -1.70 9.16
CA THR A 27 2.39 -1.84 9.00
C THR A 27 2.02 -2.61 7.73
N ILE A 28 2.75 -2.39 6.63
CA ILE A 28 2.48 -3.10 5.37
C ILE A 28 2.96 -4.55 5.46
N LYS A 29 4.10 -4.82 6.12
CA LYS A 29 4.58 -6.19 6.36
C LYS A 29 3.56 -7.02 7.14
N ASP A 30 3.02 -6.44 8.21
CA ASP A 30 1.98 -7.07 9.02
C ASP A 30 0.70 -7.32 8.21
N ALA A 31 0.27 -6.33 7.42
CA ALA A 31 -0.91 -6.47 6.57
C ALA A 31 -0.74 -7.54 5.48
N LEU A 32 0.45 -7.62 4.87
CA LEU A 32 0.81 -8.67 3.91
C LEU A 32 0.80 -10.05 4.57
N GLN A 33 1.33 -10.17 5.78
CA GLN A 33 1.33 -11.43 6.53
C GLN A 33 -0.11 -11.89 6.80
N VAL A 34 -0.97 -11.00 7.30
CA VAL A 34 -2.39 -11.31 7.54
C VAL A 34 -3.09 -11.73 6.25
N ALA A 35 -2.90 -10.99 5.16
CA ALA A 35 -3.51 -11.30 3.88
C ALA A 35 -3.04 -12.67 3.35
N HIS A 36 -1.74 -12.95 3.44
CA HIS A 36 -1.16 -14.22 3.02
C HIS A 36 -1.70 -15.40 3.85
N ASP A 37 -1.78 -15.26 5.17
CA ASP A 37 -2.29 -16.31 6.07
C ASP A 37 -3.78 -16.60 5.85
N LEU A 38 -4.53 -15.62 5.36
CA LEU A 38 -5.93 -15.77 4.94
C LEU A 38 -6.07 -16.33 3.50
N GLY A 39 -4.97 -16.60 2.81
CA GLY A 39 -4.97 -17.19 1.46
C GLY A 39 -5.04 -16.20 0.30
N PHE A 40 -4.89 -14.90 0.56
CA PHE A 40 -4.88 -13.89 -0.50
C PHE A 40 -3.53 -13.83 -1.22
N ARG A 41 -3.58 -13.93 -2.55
CA ARG A 41 -2.38 -13.82 -3.41
C ARG A 41 -2.02 -12.38 -3.75
N TYR A 42 -3.02 -11.50 -3.84
CA TYR A 42 -2.84 -10.11 -4.28
C TYR A 42 -3.22 -9.17 -3.16
N PHE A 43 -2.38 -8.16 -2.96
CA PHE A 43 -2.56 -7.16 -1.93
C PHE A 43 -2.33 -5.79 -2.55
N TRP A 44 -3.22 -4.85 -2.25
CA TRP A 44 -3.15 -3.49 -2.77
C TRP A 44 -2.74 -2.54 -1.66
N VAL A 45 -1.77 -1.67 -1.95
CA VAL A 45 -1.31 -0.59 -1.06
C VAL A 45 -1.28 0.69 -1.87
N ASP A 46 -1.95 1.73 -1.40
CA ASP A 46 -2.02 3.04 -2.05
C ASP A 46 -0.64 3.57 -2.46
N SER A 47 0.35 3.53 -1.56
CA SER A 47 1.69 4.06 -1.81
C SER A 47 2.47 3.26 -2.85
N LEU A 48 2.17 1.97 -3.06
CA LEU A 48 2.90 1.09 -3.97
C LEU A 48 2.17 0.89 -5.31
N CYS A 49 0.84 0.85 -5.28
CA CYS A 49 0.00 0.54 -6.44
C CYS A 49 -0.46 1.80 -7.19
N LEU A 50 -0.29 2.99 -6.61
CA LEU A 50 -0.58 4.26 -7.26
C LEU A 50 0.70 5.08 -7.46
N ILE A 51 0.79 5.78 -8.59
CA ILE A 51 1.90 6.71 -8.88
C ILE A 51 1.67 8.01 -8.08
N GLN A 52 2.61 8.34 -7.19
CA GLN A 52 2.46 9.43 -6.22
C GLN A 52 2.90 10.81 -6.74
N ASN A 53 3.57 10.88 -7.89
CA ASN A 53 4.04 12.13 -8.52
C ASN A 53 3.33 12.40 -9.86
N LEU A 54 2.03 12.15 -9.91
CA LEU A 54 1.20 12.47 -11.06
C LEU A 54 0.93 13.98 -11.16
N GLU A 55 0.79 14.47 -12.38
CA GLU A 55 0.30 15.82 -12.64
C GLU A 55 -1.19 15.92 -12.25
N ALA A 56 -1.67 17.14 -11.98
CA ALA A 56 -3.00 17.35 -11.41
C ALA A 56 -4.15 16.74 -12.24
N ASN A 57 -4.03 16.76 -13.58
CA ASN A 57 -4.99 16.16 -14.49
C ASN A 57 -5.03 14.63 -14.41
N GLU A 58 -3.87 13.98 -14.30
CA GLU A 58 -3.76 12.52 -14.15
C GLU A 58 -4.22 12.07 -12.77
N LEU A 59 -3.89 12.85 -11.72
CA LEU A 59 -4.28 12.59 -10.35
C LEU A 59 -5.80 12.59 -10.17
N HIS A 60 -6.52 13.49 -10.84
CA HIS A 60 -7.99 13.55 -10.75
C HIS A 60 -8.65 12.27 -11.23
N THR A 61 -8.20 11.75 -12.38
CA THR A 61 -8.66 10.46 -12.92
C THR A 61 -8.34 9.32 -11.96
N LEU A 62 -7.13 9.30 -11.40
CA LEU A 62 -6.72 8.27 -10.45
C LEU A 62 -7.57 8.26 -9.17
N ILE A 63 -7.87 9.44 -8.63
CA ILE A 63 -8.72 9.57 -7.43
C ILE A 63 -10.15 9.08 -7.69
N ALA A 64 -10.68 9.30 -8.90
CA ALA A 64 -12.02 8.85 -9.26
C ALA A 64 -12.16 7.31 -9.26
N GLU A 65 -11.07 6.56 -9.45
CA GLU A 65 -11.04 5.10 -9.47
C GLU A 65 -10.88 4.48 -8.06
N ILE A 66 -10.35 5.23 -7.08
CA ILE A 66 -10.09 4.71 -5.72
C ILE A 66 -11.34 4.08 -5.06
N PRO A 67 -12.55 4.69 -5.14
CA PRO A 67 -13.76 4.09 -4.58
C PRO A 67 -14.06 2.71 -5.14
N GLU A 68 -13.80 2.47 -6.43
CA GLU A 68 -14.05 1.17 -7.06
C GLU A 68 -13.02 0.12 -6.62
N ILE A 69 -11.78 0.52 -6.34
CA ILE A 69 -10.78 -0.38 -5.74
C ILE A 69 -11.27 -0.88 -4.37
N TYR A 70 -11.75 0.03 -3.51
CA TYR A 70 -12.28 -0.35 -2.20
C TYR A 70 -13.59 -1.15 -2.30
N ARG A 71 -14.46 -0.84 -3.27
CA ARG A 71 -15.72 -1.56 -3.50
C ARG A 71 -15.48 -3.03 -3.83
N HIS A 72 -14.44 -3.32 -4.60
CA HIS A 72 -14.13 -4.68 -5.08
C HIS A 72 -13.08 -5.39 -4.22
N ALA A 73 -12.63 -4.79 -3.11
CA ALA A 73 -11.72 -5.44 -2.18
C ALA A 73 -12.45 -6.52 -1.38
N GLU A 74 -11.92 -7.74 -1.40
CA GLU A 74 -12.44 -8.86 -0.59
C GLU A 74 -12.13 -8.68 0.90
N LEU A 75 -11.01 -8.02 1.20
CA LEU A 75 -10.56 -7.68 2.55
C LEU A 75 -9.96 -6.27 2.56
N THR A 76 -10.35 -5.47 3.54
CA THR A 76 -9.70 -4.19 3.85
C THR A 76 -9.16 -4.23 5.28
N ILE A 77 -7.85 -4.03 5.45
CA ILE A 77 -7.18 -4.00 6.75
C ILE A 77 -6.99 -2.55 7.18
N ALA A 78 -7.63 -2.15 8.28
CA ALA A 78 -7.48 -0.82 8.89
C ALA A 78 -6.63 -0.92 10.16
N ALA A 79 -5.35 -0.54 10.08
CA ALA A 79 -4.41 -0.57 11.21
C ALA A 79 -4.57 0.64 12.13
N TYR A 80 -5.68 0.70 12.88
CA TYR A 80 -5.96 1.84 13.79
C TYR A 80 -5.01 1.92 14.99
N SER A 81 -4.36 0.82 15.37
CA SER A 81 -3.48 0.73 16.53
C SER A 81 -2.06 1.28 16.31
N SER A 82 -1.64 1.53 15.06
CA SER A 82 -0.31 2.10 14.75
C SER A 82 -0.38 3.63 14.60
N HIS A 83 0.56 4.34 15.24
CA HIS A 83 0.64 5.81 15.14
C HIS A 83 1.40 6.27 13.89
N SER A 84 2.05 5.34 13.19
CA SER A 84 2.87 5.56 12.00
C SER A 84 2.97 4.28 11.18
N ALA A 85 3.17 4.40 9.86
CA ALA A 85 3.43 3.26 8.96
C ALA A 85 4.68 2.45 9.37
N THR A 86 5.59 3.05 10.13
CA THR A 86 6.79 2.40 10.65
C THR A 86 6.53 1.49 11.87
N GLN A 87 5.32 1.54 12.45
CA GLN A 87 4.93 0.67 13.55
C GLN A 87 4.05 -0.47 13.04
N GLY A 88 4.42 -1.72 13.34
CA GLY A 88 3.55 -2.87 13.12
C GLY A 88 2.31 -2.81 14.01
N PHE A 89 1.26 -3.51 13.63
CA PHE A 89 0.01 -3.63 14.39
C PHE A 89 -0.24 -5.04 14.95
N LEU A 90 0.59 -6.03 14.59
CA LEU A 90 0.48 -7.40 15.10
C LEU A 90 1.15 -7.62 16.46
N HIS A 91 1.98 -6.68 16.93
CA HIS A 91 2.59 -6.77 18.25
C HIS A 91 1.55 -6.53 19.36
N GLN A 92 1.65 -7.31 20.45
CA GLN A 92 0.80 -7.12 21.63
C GLN A 92 1.00 -5.71 22.21
N ARG A 93 -0.11 -5.08 22.58
CA ARG A 93 -0.14 -3.86 23.41
C ARG A 93 0.50 -4.11 24.77
#